data_AF-A0A256YQE4-F1
#
_entry.id   AF-A0A256YQE4-F1
#
_cell.length_a   1.000
_cell.length_b   1.000
_cell.length_c   1.000
_cell.angle_alpha   90.00
_cell.angle_beta   90.00
_cell.angle_gamma   90.00
#
_symmetry.space_group_name_H-M   'P 1'
#
loop_
_entity.id
_entity.type
_entity.pdbx_description
1 polymer ?
#
loop_
_entity_poly.entity_id
_entity_poly.type
_entity_poly.pdbx_seq_one_letter_code
_entity_poly.pdbx_strand_id
1 'polypeptide(L)'
;MVFDRVEYEKLLIDAGCVRIGENYKLSSGRNSPYHITFRNFGAKVYGELINFLEDFIKENIENHKAYQFIGVPYGATFIGADISERVGNGRKTQLRKNIHERADNPIARIFAGPMNPEPRDTILLIEDVLVTGSNSQEYINRVKRIRIKVPKLIVLCDRREKGDYEQPDEEEVEKWLKEKEKYKNTKKQVPIPEGRHMSAAESLEKKDIEILALTDIHTLIPRAIKEMYPEINSDNIKIIERVLEYYGEHGADRGGLNREVHVNEFEKDRFRHVKNIRPGDPLDTKLLQGFLEQGVLTMQ
;
A
#
# COMPACT_ATOMS: atom_id res chain seq x y z
N MET A 1 3.33 12.77 20.73
CA MET A 1 3.01 13.52 19.50
C MET A 1 2.12 12.63 18.67
N VAL A 2 1.22 13.24 17.88
CA VAL A 2 0.21 12.54 17.08
C VAL A 2 0.65 12.64 15.63
N PHE A 3 0.49 11.57 14.87
CA PHE A 3 0.82 11.56 13.45
C PHE A 3 -0.11 12.52 12.68
N ASP A 4 0.47 13.53 12.04
CA ASP A 4 -0.27 14.44 11.15
C ASP A 4 -0.15 13.98 9.70
N ARG A 5 -1.20 13.32 9.21
CA ARG A 5 -1.29 12.85 7.82
C ARG A 5 -1.21 13.99 6.81
N VAL A 6 -1.80 15.15 7.11
CA VAL A 6 -1.86 16.26 6.16
C VAL A 6 -0.47 16.85 5.94
N GLU A 7 0.27 17.07 7.02
CA GLU A 7 1.65 17.56 6.93
C GLU A 7 2.60 16.51 6.33
N TYR A 8 2.36 15.23 6.61
CA TYR A 8 3.08 14.14 5.93
C TYR A 8 2.84 14.15 4.41
N GLU A 9 1.60 14.29 3.96
CA GLU A 9 1.26 14.33 2.53
C GLU A 9 1.87 15.55 1.83
N LYS A 10 1.85 16.72 2.47
CA LYS A 10 2.53 17.93 1.98
C LYS A 10 4.03 17.71 1.83
N LEU A 11 4.68 17.10 2.83
CA LEU A 11 6.09 16.74 2.74
C LEU A 11 6.38 15.90 1.49
N LEU A 12 5.54 14.91 1.19
CA LEU A 12 5.71 14.06 0.00
C LEU A 12 5.55 14.86 -1.30
N ILE A 13 4.58 15.77 -1.35
CA ILE A 13 4.33 16.62 -2.53
C ILE A 13 5.51 17.57 -2.75
N ASP A 14 5.92 18.31 -1.72
CA ASP A 14 7.02 19.28 -1.76
C ASP A 14 8.36 18.61 -2.08
N ALA A 15 8.57 17.38 -1.62
CA ALA A 15 9.76 16.58 -1.91
C ALA A 15 9.78 16.00 -3.33
N GLY A 16 8.70 16.17 -4.11
CA GLY A 16 8.58 15.61 -5.46
C GLY A 16 8.44 14.08 -5.48
N CYS A 17 7.96 13.48 -4.38
CA CYS A 17 7.62 12.06 -4.33
C CYS A 17 6.45 11.72 -5.22
N VAL A 18 5.52 12.66 -5.36
CA VAL A 18 4.33 12.54 -6.18
C VAL A 18 4.55 13.32 -7.45
N ARG A 19 4.37 12.65 -8.59
CA ARG A 19 4.36 13.28 -9.91
C ARG A 19 3.07 12.93 -10.62
N ILE A 20 2.45 13.91 -11.27
CA ILE A 20 1.14 13.78 -11.92
C ILE A 20 1.24 14.36 -13.32
N GLY A 21 0.68 13.66 -14.31
CA GLY A 21 0.45 14.19 -15.66
C GLY A 21 1.23 13.51 -16.79
N GLU A 22 2.22 12.69 -16.47
CA GLU A 22 2.92 11.85 -17.43
C GLU A 22 2.37 10.42 -17.45
N ASN A 23 2.75 9.64 -18.47
CA ASN A 23 2.40 8.23 -18.55
C ASN A 23 3.56 7.36 -18.03
N TYR A 24 3.49 6.99 -16.76
CA TYR A 24 4.53 6.24 -16.06
C TYR A 24 4.33 4.74 -16.20
N LYS A 25 5.33 4.05 -16.76
CA LYS A 25 5.32 2.59 -16.84
C LYS A 25 5.68 1.98 -15.47
N LEU A 26 4.70 1.32 -14.84
CA LEU A 26 4.86 0.59 -13.59
C LEU A 26 5.59 -0.74 -13.79
N SER A 27 6.10 -1.32 -12.70
CA SER A 27 6.75 -2.65 -12.72
C SER A 27 5.80 -3.79 -13.10
N SER A 28 4.49 -3.59 -12.94
CA SER A 28 3.45 -4.49 -13.44
C SER A 28 3.26 -4.43 -14.96
N GLY A 29 3.90 -3.47 -15.64
CA GLY A 29 3.70 -3.17 -17.05
C GLY A 29 2.55 -2.19 -17.32
N ARG A 30 1.74 -1.86 -16.31
CA ARG A 30 0.66 -0.87 -16.40
C ARG A 30 1.20 0.55 -16.61
N ASN A 31 0.39 1.37 -17.25
CA ASN A 31 0.65 2.78 -17.53
C ASN A 31 -0.13 3.64 -16.54
N SER A 32 0.55 4.40 -15.69
CA SER A 32 -0.08 5.20 -14.63
C SER A 32 0.04 6.70 -14.92
N PRO A 33 -1.02 7.50 -14.73
CA PRO A 33 -0.97 8.95 -14.90
C PRO A 33 -0.24 9.67 -13.75
N TYR A 34 0.24 8.90 -12.77
CA TYR A 34 1.01 9.41 -11.64
C TYR A 34 2.10 8.42 -11.21
N HIS A 35 3.13 8.94 -10.56
CA HIS A 35 4.23 8.15 -10.02
C HIS A 35 4.51 8.56 -8.57
N ILE A 36 4.72 7.56 -7.73
CA ILE A 36 5.03 7.74 -6.31
C ILE A 36 6.38 7.09 -6.04
N THR A 37 7.33 7.84 -5.47
CA THR A 37 8.67 7.33 -5.17
C THR A 37 9.29 7.93 -3.93
N PHE A 38 9.96 7.08 -3.14
CA PHE A 38 10.65 7.44 -1.91
C PHE A 38 12.18 7.39 -2.06
N ARG A 39 12.70 7.37 -3.30
CA ARG A 39 14.12 7.10 -3.57
C ARG A 39 15.00 8.35 -3.68
N ASN A 40 14.40 9.53 -3.78
CA ASN A 40 15.11 10.75 -4.18
C ASN A 40 15.14 11.83 -3.09
N PHE A 41 15.04 11.45 -1.81
CA PHE A 41 15.07 12.41 -0.72
C PHE A 41 16.48 12.92 -0.43
N GLY A 42 16.60 14.24 -0.22
CA GLY A 42 17.74 14.81 0.49
C GLY A 42 17.68 14.46 1.98
N ALA A 43 18.82 14.57 2.68
CA ALA A 43 18.94 14.17 4.09
C ALA A 43 17.92 14.86 5.03
N LYS A 44 17.56 16.13 4.76
CA LYS A 44 16.55 16.86 5.53
C LYS A 44 15.17 16.19 5.43
N VAL A 45 14.69 15.98 4.22
CA VAL A 45 13.38 15.34 3.98
C VAL A 45 13.36 13.92 4.52
N TYR A 46 14.46 13.19 4.38
CA TYR A 46 14.59 11.86 4.98
C TYR A 46 14.41 11.90 6.51
N GLY A 47 15.03 12.85 7.20
CA GLY A 47 14.86 13.03 8.65
C GLY A 47 13.42 13.34 9.04
N GLU A 48 12.73 14.18 8.27
CA GLU A 48 11.32 14.51 8.49
C GLU A 48 10.40 13.30 8.25
N LEU A 49 10.63 12.51 7.20
CA LEU A 49 9.95 11.24 6.94
C LEU A 49 10.10 10.27 8.13
N ILE A 50 11.31 10.14 8.67
CA ILE A 50 11.57 9.28 9.83
C ILE A 50 10.83 9.78 11.08
N ASN A 51 10.70 11.10 11.27
CA ASN A 51 9.90 11.66 12.37
C ASN A 51 8.41 11.30 12.22
N PHE A 52 7.82 11.48 11.03
CA PHE A 52 6.42 11.12 10.78
C PHE A 52 6.16 9.63 11.00
N LEU A 53 7.07 8.77 10.54
CA LEU A 53 6.96 7.33 10.71
C LEU A 53 7.13 6.91 12.17
N GLU A 54 8.01 7.57 12.93
CA GLU A 54 8.14 7.39 14.38
C GLU A 54 6.84 7.74 15.12
N ASP A 55 6.22 8.88 14.81
CA ASP A 55 4.96 9.29 15.42
C ASP A 55 3.84 8.30 15.07
N PHE A 56 3.75 7.90 13.79
CA PHE A 56 2.79 6.88 13.34
C PHE A 56 2.95 5.55 14.08
N ILE A 57 4.20 5.08 14.25
CA ILE A 57 4.49 3.83 14.97
C ILE A 57 4.10 3.93 16.44
N LYS A 58 4.46 5.02 17.12
CA LYS A 58 4.13 5.21 18.54
C LYS A 58 2.63 5.27 18.79
N GLU A 59 1.88 5.80 17.84
CA GLU A 59 0.42 5.91 17.92
C GLU A 59 -0.29 4.58 17.63
N ASN A 60 0.19 3.80 16.67
CA ASN A 60 -0.55 2.62 16.14
C ASN A 60 0.01 1.27 16.59
N ILE A 61 1.18 1.23 17.24
CA ILE A 61 1.87 -0.01 17.60
C ILE A 61 2.23 0.02 19.09
N GLU A 62 1.38 -0.62 19.88
CA GLU A 62 1.69 -0.90 21.28
C GLU A 62 2.96 -1.73 21.41
N ASN A 63 3.74 -1.46 22.46
CA ASN A 63 5.00 -2.15 22.73
C ASN A 63 5.96 -2.15 21.53
N HIS A 64 5.95 -1.09 20.71
CA HIS A 64 6.76 -0.98 19.49
C HIS A 64 8.26 -1.32 19.70
N LYS A 65 8.80 -1.08 20.90
CA LYS A 65 10.17 -1.41 21.30
C LYS A 65 10.50 -2.91 21.33
N ALA A 66 9.50 -3.78 21.37
CA ALA A 66 9.69 -5.23 21.33
C ALA A 66 9.95 -5.76 19.91
N TYR A 67 9.70 -4.95 18.88
CA TYR A 67 9.79 -5.38 17.49
C TYR A 67 11.08 -4.90 16.82
N GLN A 68 11.52 -5.67 15.83
CA GLN A 68 12.50 -5.21 14.86
C GLN A 68 11.78 -4.69 13.63
N PHE A 69 12.08 -3.46 13.21
CA PHE A 69 11.52 -2.92 11.98
C PHE A 69 12.46 -3.26 10.82
N ILE A 70 11.89 -3.80 9.74
CA ILE A 70 12.67 -4.30 8.61
C ILE A 70 12.11 -3.73 7.33
N GLY A 71 12.95 -3.00 6.60
CA GLY A 71 12.59 -2.41 5.32
C GLY A 71 12.64 -3.40 4.17
N VAL A 72 11.60 -3.41 3.34
CA VAL A 72 11.58 -4.16 2.08
C VAL A 72 12.57 -3.55 1.08
N PRO A 73 13.46 -4.36 0.48
CA PRO A 73 14.43 -3.85 -0.48
C PRO A 73 13.84 -3.37 -1.81
N TYR A 74 14.29 -2.25 -2.38
CA TYR A 74 15.30 -1.30 -1.86
C TYR A 74 14.72 -0.02 -1.27
N GLY A 75 13.46 0.31 -1.58
CA GLY A 75 12.86 1.61 -1.26
C GLY A 75 12.77 1.89 0.23
N ALA A 76 12.59 0.85 1.05
CA ALA A 76 12.47 0.98 2.49
C ALA A 76 13.69 0.46 3.26
N THR A 77 14.75 -0.05 2.61
CA THR A 77 15.88 -0.74 3.28
C THR A 77 16.50 0.09 4.41
N PHE A 78 16.84 1.34 4.13
CA PHE A 78 17.43 2.23 5.14
C PHE A 78 16.39 2.69 6.17
N ILE A 79 15.17 2.98 5.72
CA ILE A 79 14.04 3.40 6.56
C ILE A 79 13.78 2.39 7.68
N GLY A 80 13.68 1.11 7.35
CA GLY A 80 13.46 0.07 8.35
C GLY A 80 14.58 -0.03 9.38
N ALA A 81 15.84 0.01 8.93
CA ALA A 81 16.98 -0.07 9.83
C ALA A 81 17.05 1.13 10.79
N ASP A 82 16.84 2.35 10.29
CA ASP A 82 16.89 3.57 11.10
C ASP A 82 15.70 3.67 12.06
N ILE A 83 14.49 3.29 11.62
CA ILE A 83 13.32 3.20 12.49
C ILE A 83 13.50 2.14 13.57
N SER A 84 14.09 0.98 13.24
CA SER A 84 14.35 -0.07 14.21
C SER A 84 15.31 0.37 15.31
N GLU A 85 16.34 1.13 14.95
CA GLU A 85 17.26 1.75 15.91
C GLU A 85 16.56 2.79 16.78
N ARG A 86 15.75 3.66 16.15
CA ARG A 86 15.19 4.85 16.80
C ARG A 86 14.00 4.55 17.71
N VAL A 87 13.08 3.72 17.25
CA VAL A 87 11.82 3.43 17.97
C VAL A 87 11.59 1.94 18.22
N GLY A 88 12.27 1.05 17.51
CA GLY A 88 12.14 -0.39 17.73
C GLY A 88 12.99 -0.92 18.88
N ASN A 89 13.53 -2.11 18.66
CA ASN A 89 14.39 -2.80 19.62
C ASN A 89 15.84 -2.27 19.66
N GLY A 90 16.13 -1.14 19.01
CA GLY A 90 17.44 -0.48 19.06
C GLY A 90 18.48 -1.07 18.12
N ARG A 91 18.12 -2.06 17.26
CA ARG A 91 19.06 -2.73 16.37
C ARG A 91 18.85 -2.37 14.90
N LYS A 92 19.96 -2.15 14.20
CA LYS A 92 20.01 -1.91 12.75
C LYS A 92 20.20 -3.22 11.98
N THR A 93 19.13 -3.68 11.33
CA THR A 93 19.18 -4.85 10.45
C THR A 93 18.49 -4.57 9.14
N GLN A 94 19.08 -5.08 8.07
CA GLN A 94 18.57 -4.96 6.72
C GLN A 94 18.18 -6.32 6.17
N LEU A 95 17.06 -6.36 5.46
CA LEU A 95 16.70 -7.51 4.65
C LEU A 95 17.53 -7.52 3.37
N ARG A 96 18.11 -8.66 3.02
CA ARG A 96 18.86 -8.80 1.77
C ARG A 96 17.88 -9.01 0.62
N LYS A 97 18.04 -8.25 -0.46
CA LYS A 97 17.27 -8.48 -1.69
C LYS A 97 17.42 -9.92 -2.17
N ASN A 98 18.65 -10.42 -2.26
CA ASN A 98 18.95 -11.78 -2.66
C ASN A 98 19.39 -12.63 -1.45
N ILE A 99 19.15 -13.94 -1.51
CA ILE A 99 19.65 -14.90 -0.52
C ILE A 99 21.19 -14.94 -0.62
N HIS A 100 21.86 -14.79 0.52
CA HIS A 100 23.32 -14.95 0.60
C HIS A 100 23.66 -16.43 0.83
N GLU A 101 23.83 -17.19 -0.25
CA GLU A 101 23.99 -18.66 -0.21
C GLU A 101 25.18 -19.15 0.63
N ARG A 102 26.23 -18.33 0.79
CA ARG A 102 27.44 -18.69 1.53
C ARG A 102 27.41 -18.31 3.01
N ALA A 103 26.29 -17.80 3.51
CA ALA A 103 26.19 -17.46 4.93
C ALA A 103 26.22 -18.72 5.80
N ASP A 104 26.83 -18.59 6.96
CA ASP A 104 27.05 -19.64 7.96
C ASP A 104 25.75 -20.12 8.64
N ASN A 105 24.69 -19.31 8.62
CA ASN A 105 23.41 -19.67 9.23
C ASN A 105 22.18 -19.12 8.45
N PRO A 106 20.98 -19.72 8.63
CA PRO A 106 19.78 -19.32 7.89
C PRO A 106 19.35 -17.86 8.06
N ILE A 107 19.63 -17.24 9.22
CA ILE A 107 19.32 -15.83 9.47
C ILE A 107 20.24 -14.95 8.64
N ALA A 108 21.56 -15.19 8.66
CA ALA A 108 22.55 -14.43 7.89
C ALA A 108 22.40 -14.58 6.37
N ARG A 109 21.76 -15.66 5.90
CA ARG A 109 21.36 -15.81 4.48
C ARG A 109 20.33 -14.77 4.05
N ILE A 110 19.47 -14.33 4.97
CA ILE A 110 18.33 -13.45 4.68
C ILE A 110 18.57 -12.02 5.16
N PHE A 111 19.27 -11.85 6.28
CA PHE A 111 19.49 -10.55 6.92
C PHE A 111 20.96 -10.14 6.92
N ALA A 112 21.19 -8.83 6.96
CA ALA A 112 22.48 -8.21 7.25
C ALA A 112 22.32 -7.36 8.52
N GLY A 113 22.95 -7.77 9.61
CA GLY A 113 22.81 -7.14 10.92
C GLY A 113 22.33 -8.12 11.99
N PRO A 114 22.26 -7.67 13.26
CA PRO A 114 21.91 -8.52 14.39
C PRO A 114 20.42 -8.89 14.40
N MET A 115 20.16 -10.19 14.58
CA MET A 115 18.85 -10.79 14.80
C MET A 115 19.00 -11.82 15.91
N ASN A 116 18.01 -11.94 16.79
CA ASN A 116 18.01 -12.94 17.84
C ASN A 116 17.80 -14.35 17.24
N PRO A 117 18.70 -15.31 17.54
CA PRO A 117 18.56 -16.66 17.04
C PRO A 117 17.44 -17.41 17.76
N GLU A 118 17.34 -17.30 19.10
CA GLU A 118 16.27 -17.86 19.93
C GLU A 118 16.10 -17.04 21.24
N PRO A 119 14.87 -16.69 21.68
CA PRO A 119 13.66 -16.74 20.85
C PRO A 119 13.82 -15.82 19.65
N ARG A 120 13.28 -16.23 18.50
CA ARG A 120 13.35 -15.43 17.27
C ARG A 120 12.64 -14.10 17.44
N ASP A 121 13.18 -13.07 16.81
CA ASP A 121 12.52 -11.77 16.76
C ASP A 121 11.18 -11.86 16.05
N THR A 122 10.24 -11.02 16.51
CA THR A 122 9.06 -10.66 15.73
C THR A 122 9.39 -9.37 14.97
N ILE A 123 9.20 -9.41 13.65
CA ILE A 123 9.55 -8.26 12.80
C ILE A 123 8.29 -7.59 12.28
N LEU A 124 8.32 -6.26 12.18
CA LEU A 124 7.33 -5.50 11.42
C LEU A 124 8.00 -5.05 10.12
N LEU A 125 7.38 -5.38 8.99
CA LEU A 125 7.91 -4.97 7.70
C LEU A 125 7.53 -3.52 7.39
N ILE A 126 8.40 -2.82 6.67
CA ILE A 126 8.14 -1.49 6.12
C ILE A 126 8.31 -1.54 4.61
N GLU A 127 7.30 -1.12 3.85
CA GLU A 127 7.32 -0.97 2.39
C GLU A 127 7.14 0.49 2.00
N ASP A 128 7.85 0.97 0.98
CA ASP A 128 7.70 2.35 0.53
C ASP A 128 6.37 2.57 -0.19
N VAL A 129 6.10 1.77 -1.21
CA VAL A 129 4.87 1.85 -1.99
C VAL A 129 4.27 0.46 -2.16
N LEU A 130 3.05 0.27 -1.63
CA LEU A 130 2.31 -0.98 -1.83
C LEU A 130 1.49 -0.89 -3.12
N VAL A 131 1.83 -1.72 -4.12
CA VAL A 131 1.11 -1.81 -5.40
C VAL A 131 0.26 -3.09 -5.46
N THR A 132 0.91 -4.22 -5.75
CA THR A 132 0.29 -5.57 -5.81
C THR A 132 0.61 -6.41 -4.56
N GLY A 133 1.56 -5.96 -3.73
CA GLY A 133 2.02 -6.67 -2.54
C GLY A 133 2.97 -7.84 -2.82
N SER A 134 3.26 -8.15 -4.09
CA SER A 134 4.06 -9.32 -4.48
C SER A 134 5.47 -9.31 -3.85
N ASN A 135 6.14 -8.15 -3.80
CA ASN A 135 7.46 -8.02 -3.18
C ASN A 135 7.39 -8.32 -1.67
N SER A 136 6.55 -7.59 -0.94
CA SER A 136 6.31 -7.82 0.48
C SER A 136 5.97 -9.29 0.76
N GLN A 137 5.11 -9.91 -0.05
CA GLN A 137 4.73 -11.32 0.08
C GLN A 137 5.91 -12.29 -0.08
N GLU A 138 6.79 -12.06 -1.06
CA GLU A 138 8.00 -12.86 -1.26
C GLU A 138 8.84 -12.86 0.02
N TYR A 139 9.09 -11.68 0.58
CA TYR A 139 9.89 -11.51 1.78
C TYR A 139 9.25 -12.10 3.02
N ILE A 140 7.94 -11.92 3.21
CA ILE A 140 7.16 -12.56 4.27
C ILE A 140 7.34 -14.08 4.20
N ASN A 141 7.20 -14.67 3.00
CA ASN A 141 7.35 -16.11 2.83
C ASN A 141 8.78 -16.56 3.15
N ARG A 142 9.80 -15.78 2.75
CA ARG A 142 11.21 -16.07 3.05
C ARG A 142 11.48 -16.10 4.56
N VAL A 143 10.99 -15.12 5.32
CA VAL A 143 11.24 -15.05 6.76
C VAL A 143 10.39 -16.07 7.55
N LYS A 144 9.16 -16.36 7.11
CA LYS A 144 8.32 -17.42 7.71
C LYS A 144 8.96 -18.80 7.61
N ARG A 145 9.72 -19.10 6.54
CA ARG A 145 10.48 -20.37 6.40
C ARG A 145 11.53 -20.57 7.48
N ILE A 146 12.03 -19.48 8.06
CA ILE A 146 12.92 -19.52 9.21
C ILE A 146 12.16 -19.12 10.49
N ARG A 147 10.86 -19.40 10.59
CA ARG A 147 10.05 -19.24 11.81
C ARG A 147 10.05 -17.83 12.43
N ILE A 148 10.36 -16.80 11.64
CA ILE A 148 10.22 -15.40 12.08
C ILE A 148 8.78 -14.96 11.80
N LYS A 149 8.17 -14.30 12.80
CA LYS A 149 6.79 -13.80 12.70
C LYS A 149 6.77 -12.41 12.06
N VAL A 150 5.79 -12.18 11.19
CA VAL A 150 5.49 -10.89 10.56
C VAL A 150 4.02 -10.57 10.78
N PRO A 151 3.63 -9.97 11.90
CA PRO A 151 2.22 -9.70 12.20
C PRO A 151 1.70 -8.45 11.48
N LYS A 152 2.57 -7.49 11.12
CA LYS A 152 2.17 -6.23 10.48
C LYS A 152 3.12 -5.84 9.34
N LEU A 153 2.55 -5.19 8.33
CA LEU A 153 3.25 -4.47 7.27
C LEU A 153 2.85 -3.00 7.34
N ILE A 154 3.85 -2.14 7.55
CA ILE A 154 3.70 -0.69 7.55
C ILE A 154 4.04 -0.20 6.14
N VAL A 155 3.20 0.67 5.59
CA VAL A 155 3.34 1.16 4.22
C VAL A 155 3.39 2.68 4.22
N LEU A 156 4.41 3.26 3.58
CA LEU A 156 4.51 4.73 3.50
C LEU A 156 3.41 5.30 2.58
N CYS A 157 3.08 4.62 1.48
CA CYS A 157 1.91 4.91 0.65
C CYS A 157 1.26 3.63 0.07
N ASP A 158 -0.02 3.39 0.39
CA ASP A 158 -0.81 2.31 -0.22
C ASP A 158 -1.47 2.80 -1.53
N ARG A 159 -1.17 2.15 -2.66
CA ARG A 159 -1.80 2.50 -3.94
C ARG A 159 -3.23 2.01 -4.06
N ARG A 160 -3.72 1.11 -3.19
CA ARG A 160 -5.11 0.62 -3.22
C ARG A 160 -5.60 0.26 -4.63
N GLU A 161 -4.70 -0.25 -5.45
CA GLU A 161 -5.02 -0.69 -6.79
C GLU A 161 -5.39 -2.18 -6.78
N LYS A 162 -6.18 -2.60 -7.76
CA LYS A 162 -6.41 -4.00 -8.08
C LYS A 162 -5.05 -4.65 -8.31
N GLY A 163 -4.76 -5.69 -7.53
CA GLY A 163 -3.60 -6.54 -7.71
C GLY A 163 -3.84 -7.55 -8.83
N ASP A 164 -2.77 -8.22 -9.25
CA ASP A 164 -2.84 -9.25 -10.28
C ASP A 164 -3.40 -10.58 -9.72
N TYR A 165 -3.66 -10.66 -8.41
CA TYR A 165 -4.22 -11.84 -7.77
C TYR A 165 -5.73 -11.87 -7.93
N GLU A 166 -6.20 -12.78 -8.77
CA GLU A 166 -7.60 -13.18 -8.83
C GLU A 166 -7.90 -14.20 -7.73
N GLN A 167 -8.90 -13.91 -6.91
CA GLN A 167 -9.51 -14.92 -6.06
C GLN A 167 -10.89 -15.27 -6.62
N PRO A 168 -11.08 -16.52 -7.08
CA PRO A 168 -12.39 -17.07 -7.37
C PRO A 168 -13.30 -16.98 -6.15
N ASP A 169 -14.57 -16.67 -6.37
CA ASP A 169 -15.56 -16.63 -5.29
C ASP A 169 -15.65 -18.00 -4.60
N GLU A 170 -15.69 -18.04 -3.26
CA GLU A 170 -15.65 -19.30 -2.51
C GLU A 170 -16.86 -20.19 -2.82
N GLU A 171 -18.04 -19.61 -3.04
CA GLU A 171 -19.24 -20.35 -3.45
C GLU A 171 -19.10 -20.88 -4.88
N GLU A 172 -18.50 -20.10 -5.78
CA GLU A 172 -18.23 -20.53 -7.16
C GLU A 172 -17.18 -21.64 -7.21
N VAL A 173 -16.14 -21.60 -6.37
CA VAL A 173 -15.16 -22.67 -6.22
C VAL A 173 -15.83 -23.94 -5.69
N GLU A 174 -16.69 -23.82 -4.67
CA GLU A 174 -17.37 -24.99 -4.12
C GLU A 174 -18.32 -25.62 -5.15
N LYS A 175 -19.04 -24.79 -5.92
CA LYS A 175 -19.88 -25.22 -7.03
C LYS A 175 -19.07 -25.89 -8.13
N TRP A 176 -17.92 -25.32 -8.48
CA TRP A 176 -17.00 -25.89 -9.46
C TRP A 176 -16.41 -27.23 -9.02
N LEU A 177 -16.01 -27.38 -7.75
CA LEU A 177 -15.51 -28.64 -7.20
C LEU A 177 -16.59 -29.74 -7.28
N LYS A 178 -17.83 -29.41 -6.92
CA LYS A 178 -18.98 -30.33 -7.04
C LYS A 178 -19.25 -30.72 -8.49
N GLU A 179 -19.11 -29.78 -9.42
CA GLU A 179 -19.33 -30.03 -10.85
C GLU A 179 -18.20 -30.85 -11.48
N LYS A 180 -16.95 -30.55 -11.14
CA LYS A 180 -15.76 -31.31 -11.55
C LYS A 180 -15.84 -32.78 -11.12
N GLU A 181 -16.31 -33.04 -9.90
CA GLU A 181 -16.45 -34.40 -9.38
C GLU A 181 -17.43 -35.24 -10.22
N LYS A 182 -18.52 -34.64 -10.72
CA LYS A 182 -19.49 -35.31 -11.61
C LYS A 182 -18.87 -35.76 -12.92
N TYR A 183 -17.84 -35.05 -13.39
CA TYR A 183 -17.20 -35.29 -14.68
C TYR A 183 -15.84 -35.98 -14.58
N LYS A 184 -15.42 -36.44 -13.38
CA LYS A 184 -14.08 -37.00 -13.15
C LYS A 184 -13.70 -38.20 -14.03
N ASN A 185 -14.69 -38.96 -14.50
CA ASN A 185 -14.50 -40.13 -15.36
C ASN A 185 -14.77 -39.83 -16.86
N THR A 186 -14.85 -38.55 -17.22
CA THR A 186 -15.15 -38.11 -18.59
C THR A 186 -14.03 -37.22 -19.13
N LYS A 187 -13.97 -37.03 -20.45
CA LYS A 187 -13.05 -36.07 -21.09
C LYS A 187 -13.52 -34.61 -20.99
N LYS A 188 -14.64 -34.33 -20.32
CA LYS A 188 -15.23 -32.98 -20.25
C LYS A 188 -14.42 -32.12 -19.27
N GLN A 189 -13.88 -31.00 -19.75
CA GLN A 189 -13.28 -29.98 -18.88
C GLN A 189 -14.38 -29.07 -18.32
N VAL A 190 -14.31 -28.80 -17.02
CA VAL A 190 -15.14 -27.79 -16.34
C VAL A 190 -14.30 -26.51 -16.24
N PRO A 191 -14.72 -25.39 -16.86
CA PRO A 191 -14.01 -24.12 -16.77
C PRO A 191 -13.79 -23.70 -15.32
N ILE A 192 -12.59 -23.22 -14.99
CA ILE A 192 -12.28 -22.69 -13.66
C ILE A 192 -13.06 -21.35 -13.50
N PRO A 193 -13.71 -21.08 -12.35
CA PRO A 193 -14.41 -19.81 -12.15
C PRO A 193 -13.44 -18.62 -12.26
N GLU A 194 -13.91 -17.54 -12.89
CA GLU A 194 -13.17 -16.28 -12.97
C GLU A 194 -13.15 -15.62 -11.58
N GLY A 195 -12.00 -15.11 -11.16
CA GLY A 195 -11.86 -14.51 -9.83
C GLY A 195 -12.01 -13.00 -9.81
N ARG A 196 -12.36 -12.45 -8.64
CA ARG A 196 -12.24 -11.00 -8.42
C ARG A 196 -10.78 -10.64 -8.18
N HIS A 197 -10.31 -9.56 -8.78
CA HIS A 197 -9.01 -9.01 -8.44
C HIS A 197 -9.03 -8.47 -7.01
N MET A 198 -8.09 -8.93 -6.19
CA MET A 198 -7.88 -8.42 -4.83
C MET A 198 -6.84 -7.31 -4.84
N SER A 199 -6.98 -6.32 -3.97
CA SER A 199 -5.90 -5.41 -3.64
C SER A 199 -4.74 -6.14 -2.94
N ALA A 200 -3.56 -5.54 -2.98
CA ALA A 200 -2.39 -6.00 -2.23
C ALA A 200 -2.69 -6.19 -0.73
N ALA A 201 -3.40 -5.23 -0.15
CA ALA A 201 -3.74 -5.24 1.26
C ALA A 201 -4.67 -6.40 1.60
N GLU A 202 -5.76 -6.60 0.85
CA GLU A 202 -6.68 -7.72 1.08
C GLU A 202 -5.95 -9.08 0.98
N SER A 203 -5.03 -9.23 0.01
CA SER A 203 -4.26 -10.47 -0.18
C SER A 203 -3.35 -10.79 1.01
N LEU A 204 -2.79 -9.76 1.63
CA LEU A 204 -1.92 -9.89 2.80
C LEU A 204 -2.72 -10.07 4.10
N GLU A 205 -3.82 -9.35 4.26
CA GLU A 205 -4.73 -9.46 5.42
C GLU A 205 -5.29 -10.88 5.57
N LYS A 206 -5.59 -11.56 4.45
CA LYS A 206 -5.98 -13.00 4.46
C LYS A 206 -4.90 -13.95 4.98
N LYS A 207 -3.66 -13.48 5.18
CA LYS A 207 -2.53 -14.27 5.69
C LYS A 207 -2.14 -13.87 7.11
N ASP A 208 -3.09 -13.26 7.83
CA ASP A 208 -2.96 -12.73 9.18
C ASP A 208 -1.88 -11.65 9.30
N ILE A 209 -1.80 -10.77 8.29
CA ILE A 209 -0.87 -9.65 8.26
C ILE A 209 -1.66 -8.36 8.20
N GLU A 210 -1.63 -7.61 9.30
CA GLU A 210 -2.29 -6.31 9.38
C GLU A 210 -1.51 -5.26 8.56
N ILE A 211 -2.22 -4.48 7.75
CA ILE A 211 -1.64 -3.40 6.95
C ILE A 211 -1.90 -2.06 7.63
N LEU A 212 -0.83 -1.33 7.91
CA LEU A 212 -0.88 0.02 8.46
C LEU A 212 -0.28 0.99 7.45
N ALA A 213 -1.10 1.84 6.83
CA ALA A 213 -0.65 2.79 5.81
C ALA A 213 -0.67 4.24 6.35
N LEU A 214 0.43 4.97 6.15
CA LEU A 214 0.55 6.38 6.55
C LEU A 214 -0.36 7.27 5.69
N THR A 215 -0.41 6.99 4.38
CA THR A 215 -1.34 7.59 3.42
C THR A 215 -1.73 6.56 2.36
N ASP A 216 -2.69 6.94 1.52
CA ASP A 216 -3.07 6.21 0.33
C ASP A 216 -3.35 7.17 -0.84
N ILE A 217 -3.40 6.63 -2.05
CA ILE A 217 -3.63 7.44 -3.25
C ILE A 217 -4.94 8.24 -3.24
N HIS A 218 -5.99 7.79 -2.53
CA HIS A 218 -7.28 8.49 -2.51
C HIS A 218 -7.24 9.75 -1.64
N THR A 219 -6.21 9.89 -0.80
CA THR A 219 -5.96 11.09 0.00
C THR A 219 -4.82 11.90 -0.58
N LEU A 220 -3.69 11.24 -0.91
CA LEU A 220 -2.49 11.89 -1.44
C LEU A 220 -2.67 12.54 -2.81
N ILE A 221 -3.29 11.85 -3.77
CA ILE A 221 -3.37 12.36 -5.15
C ILE A 221 -4.33 13.54 -5.29
N PRO A 222 -5.54 13.54 -4.68
CA PRO A 222 -6.37 14.74 -4.69
C PRO A 222 -5.69 15.96 -4.06
N ARG A 223 -4.91 15.76 -2.98
CA ARG A 223 -4.12 16.85 -2.39
C ARG A 223 -3.04 17.34 -3.35
N ALA A 224 -2.28 16.43 -3.95
CA ALA A 224 -1.27 16.77 -4.93
C ALA A 224 -1.85 17.50 -6.14
N ILE A 225 -3.01 17.08 -6.67
CA ILE A 225 -3.69 17.79 -7.75
C ILE A 225 -4.03 19.22 -7.31
N LYS A 226 -4.60 19.39 -6.11
CA LYS A 226 -4.97 20.71 -5.60
C LYS A 226 -3.75 21.63 -5.43
N GLU A 227 -2.63 21.10 -4.96
CA GLU A 227 -1.40 21.88 -4.72
C GLU A 227 -0.64 22.18 -6.02
N MET A 228 -0.60 21.24 -6.97
CA MET A 228 0.11 21.39 -8.25
C MET A 228 -0.71 22.16 -9.28
N TYR A 229 -2.04 22.07 -9.21
CA TYR A 229 -2.98 22.67 -10.15
C TYR A 229 -4.07 23.45 -9.39
N PRO A 230 -3.71 24.57 -8.73
CA PRO A 230 -4.65 25.35 -7.91
C PRO A 230 -5.81 25.94 -8.73
N GLU A 231 -5.64 26.09 -10.04
CA GLU A 231 -6.68 26.49 -10.99
C GLU A 231 -6.81 25.42 -12.07
N ILE A 232 -8.03 24.90 -12.32
CA ILE A 232 -8.29 24.00 -13.45
C ILE A 232 -8.50 24.84 -14.70
N ASN A 233 -7.78 24.49 -15.77
CA ASN A 233 -7.91 25.09 -17.09
C ASN A 233 -7.88 24.00 -18.19
N SER A 234 -7.98 24.43 -19.44
CA SER A 234 -7.97 23.54 -20.60
C SER A 234 -6.74 22.64 -20.70
N ASP A 235 -5.63 23.05 -20.09
CA ASP A 235 -4.34 22.39 -20.23
C ASP A 235 -4.16 21.27 -19.19
N ASN A 236 -4.72 21.44 -17.98
CA ASN A 236 -4.59 20.46 -16.90
C ASN A 236 -5.84 19.60 -16.67
N ILE A 237 -7.01 19.96 -17.20
CA ILE A 237 -8.23 19.16 -17.04
C ILE A 237 -8.05 17.73 -17.57
N LYS A 238 -7.37 17.57 -18.72
CA LYS A 238 -7.05 16.26 -19.31
C LYS A 238 -6.09 15.42 -18.46
N ILE A 239 -5.28 16.05 -17.61
CA ILE A 239 -4.45 15.32 -16.65
C ILE A 239 -5.33 14.74 -15.55
N ILE A 240 -6.25 15.55 -15.02
CA ILE A 240 -7.16 15.16 -13.96
C ILE A 240 -8.11 14.06 -14.44
N GLU A 241 -8.72 14.22 -15.62
CA GLU A 241 -9.58 13.20 -16.25
C GLU A 241 -8.85 11.85 -16.34
N ARG A 242 -7.61 11.83 -16.85
CA ARG A 242 -6.82 10.59 -16.93
C ARG A 242 -6.55 9.95 -15.57
N VAL A 243 -6.33 10.73 -14.52
CA VAL A 243 -6.16 10.21 -13.16
C VAL A 243 -7.45 9.55 -12.67
N LEU A 244 -8.59 10.19 -12.92
CA LEU A 244 -9.91 9.68 -12.53
C LEU A 244 -10.29 8.42 -13.31
N GLU A 245 -10.08 8.40 -14.62
CA GLU A 245 -10.24 7.22 -15.48
C GLU A 245 -9.41 6.05 -14.96
N TYR A 246 -8.12 6.31 -14.66
CA TYR A 246 -7.22 5.29 -14.11
C TYR A 246 -7.72 4.71 -12.78
N TYR A 247 -8.31 5.52 -11.91
CA TYR A 247 -8.94 5.02 -10.68
C TYR A 247 -10.21 4.21 -10.93
N GLY A 248 -11.04 4.59 -11.90
CA GLY A 248 -12.20 3.80 -12.28
C GLY A 248 -11.81 2.40 -12.79
N GLU A 249 -10.75 2.33 -13.58
CA GLU A 249 -10.26 1.07 -14.15
C GLU A 249 -9.53 0.21 -13.11
N HIS A 250 -8.60 0.81 -12.37
CA HIS A 250 -7.60 0.09 -11.57
C HIS A 250 -7.74 0.26 -10.06
N GLY A 251 -8.57 1.17 -9.57
CA GLY A 251 -8.84 1.30 -8.14
C GLY A 251 -9.50 0.04 -7.58
N ALA A 252 -9.01 -0.44 -6.45
CA ALA A 252 -9.67 -1.50 -5.70
C ALA A 252 -10.62 -0.87 -4.68
N ASP A 253 -11.92 -1.10 -4.85
CA ASP A 253 -12.90 -0.70 -3.86
C ASP A 253 -12.79 -1.64 -2.65
N ARG A 254 -12.34 -1.12 -1.50
CA ARG A 254 -12.46 -1.87 -0.25
C ARG A 254 -13.92 -1.84 0.13
N GLY A 255 -14.71 -2.78 -0.40
CA GLY A 255 -16.10 -2.98 0.00
C GLY A 255 -16.20 -2.96 1.53
N GLY A 256 -16.82 -1.90 2.06
CA GLY A 256 -17.16 -1.73 3.47
C GLY A 256 -16.06 -2.00 4.49
N LEU A 257 -15.30 -0.99 4.90
CA LEU A 257 -14.60 -1.02 6.20
C LEU A 257 -14.98 0.20 7.05
N ASN A 258 -15.98 -0.02 7.90
CA ASN A 258 -16.11 0.60 9.22
C ASN A 258 -14.93 0.19 10.12
N ARG A 259 -13.69 0.51 9.73
CA ARG A 259 -12.58 0.55 10.68
C ARG A 259 -12.12 1.98 10.74
N GLU A 260 -12.14 2.51 11.95
CA GLU A 260 -11.66 3.83 12.29
C GLU A 260 -10.21 3.96 11.83
N VAL A 261 -10.02 4.38 10.58
CA VAL A 261 -8.98 5.36 10.31
C VAL A 261 -9.28 6.47 11.32
N HIS A 262 -8.30 6.90 12.11
CA HIS A 262 -8.43 8.11 12.94
C HIS A 262 -8.54 9.32 12.00
N VAL A 263 -9.68 9.40 11.33
CA VAL A 263 -10.16 10.52 10.56
C VAL A 263 -10.71 11.46 11.63
N ASN A 264 -10.00 12.56 11.85
CA ASN A 264 -10.51 13.70 12.58
C ASN A 264 -11.95 13.97 12.08
N GLU A 265 -12.90 14.33 12.95
CA GLU A 265 -14.34 14.41 12.60
C GLU A 265 -14.61 15.28 11.35
N PHE A 266 -13.66 16.17 11.01
CA PHE A 266 -13.63 17.00 9.82
C PHE A 266 -13.62 16.26 8.46
N GLU A 267 -13.16 15.00 8.36
CA GLU A 267 -13.18 14.22 7.10
C GLU A 267 -14.18 13.06 7.10
N LYS A 268 -14.81 12.72 8.24
CA LYS A 268 -15.89 11.71 8.32
C LYS A 268 -17.11 12.09 7.47
N ASP A 269 -17.37 13.38 7.28
CA ASP A 269 -18.48 13.87 6.47
C ASP A 269 -18.14 14.07 4.98
N ARG A 270 -16.85 14.17 4.60
CA ARG A 270 -16.45 14.45 3.20
C ARG A 270 -16.55 13.26 2.25
N PHE A 271 -16.58 12.03 2.76
CA PHE A 271 -16.66 10.79 1.96
C PHE A 271 -17.94 9.97 2.17
N ARG A 272 -18.87 10.42 3.03
CA ARG A 272 -20.15 9.71 3.28
C ARG A 272 -21.02 9.58 2.02
N HIS A 273 -20.85 10.45 1.02
CA HIS A 273 -21.64 10.44 -0.21
C HIS A 273 -21.06 9.59 -1.35
N VAL A 274 -19.86 9.02 -1.18
CA VAL A 274 -19.18 8.20 -2.20
C VAL A 274 -19.56 6.71 -2.09
N LYS A 275 -20.31 6.31 -1.05
CA LYS A 275 -20.67 4.91 -0.74
C LYS A 275 -21.51 4.15 -1.79
N ASN A 276 -21.89 4.78 -2.90
CA ASN A 276 -22.82 4.23 -3.90
C ASN A 276 -22.30 4.39 -5.34
N ILE A 277 -21.00 4.17 -5.58
CA ILE A 277 -20.48 4.05 -6.95
C ILE A 277 -20.37 2.56 -7.26
N ARG A 278 -21.28 2.05 -8.09
CA ARG A 278 -21.23 0.66 -8.55
C ARG A 278 -20.31 0.56 -9.78
N PRO A 279 -19.71 -0.61 -10.04
CA PRO A 279 -19.05 -0.85 -11.32
C PRO A 279 -20.00 -0.55 -12.48
N GLY A 280 -19.66 0.42 -13.32
CA GLY A 280 -20.48 0.88 -14.45
C GLY A 280 -21.28 2.17 -14.23
N ASP A 281 -21.26 2.77 -13.03
CA ASP A 281 -21.76 4.14 -12.85
C ASP A 281 -20.80 5.13 -13.53
N PRO A 282 -21.28 6.18 -14.23
CA PRO A 282 -20.42 7.22 -14.77
C PRO A 282 -19.65 7.90 -13.64
N LEU A 283 -18.37 7.51 -13.46
CA LEU A 283 -17.46 8.08 -12.47
C LEU A 283 -17.30 9.60 -12.61
N ASP A 284 -17.56 10.12 -13.81
CA ASP A 284 -17.39 11.51 -14.22
C ASP A 284 -18.21 12.53 -13.43
N THR A 285 -19.38 12.15 -12.92
CA THR A 285 -20.26 13.14 -12.28
C THR A 285 -20.08 13.17 -10.77
N LYS A 286 -20.18 12.05 -10.05
CA LYS A 286 -20.23 12.11 -8.57
C LYS A 286 -18.92 12.51 -7.88
N LEU A 287 -17.76 12.10 -8.41
CA LEU A 287 -16.47 12.42 -7.76
C LEU A 287 -16.02 13.85 -8.11
N LEU A 288 -16.17 14.24 -9.38
CA LEU A 288 -15.93 15.60 -9.87
C LEU A 288 -16.89 16.59 -9.20
N GLN A 289 -18.16 16.23 -9.07
CA GLN A 289 -19.17 16.99 -8.35
C GLN A 289 -18.88 17.00 -6.84
N GLY A 290 -18.35 15.92 -6.26
CA GLY A 290 -17.83 15.94 -4.88
C GLY A 290 -16.67 16.93 -4.70
N PHE A 291 -15.78 17.06 -5.68
CA PHE A 291 -14.71 18.04 -5.65
C PHE A 291 -15.20 19.49 -5.86
N LEU A 292 -16.20 19.70 -6.73
CA LEU A 292 -16.81 21.00 -6.98
C LEU A 292 -17.69 21.47 -5.81
N GLU A 293 -18.56 20.60 -5.27
CA GLU A 293 -19.47 20.89 -4.14
C GLU A 293 -18.70 21.16 -2.84
N GLN A 294 -17.49 20.61 -2.71
CA GLN A 294 -16.63 20.81 -1.55
C GLN A 294 -15.64 21.99 -1.71
N GLY A 295 -15.75 22.76 -2.80
CA GLY A 295 -14.86 23.89 -3.10
C GLY A 295 -13.39 23.51 -3.26
N VAL A 296 -13.12 22.23 -3.56
CA VAL A 296 -11.78 21.72 -3.85
C VAL A 296 -11.35 22.14 -5.25
N LEU A 297 -12.31 22.27 -6.16
CA LEU A 297 -12.13 22.76 -7.52
C LEU A 297 -13.06 23.96 -7.73
N THR A 298 -12.55 25.00 -8.37
CA THR A 298 -13.34 26.11 -8.90
C THR A 298 -13.32 26.02 -10.42
N MET A 299 -14.49 25.85 -11.05
CA MET A 299 -14.63 26.04 -12.49
C MET A 299 -14.56 27.54 -12.79
N GLN A 300 -13.76 27.93 -13.77
CA GLN A 300 -13.90 29.21 -14.46
C GLN A 300 -14.94 29.08 -15.59
#